data_AF-A0A2E6TYA2-F1
#
_entry.id   AF-A0A2E6TYA2-F1
#
_cell.length_a   1.000
_cell.length_b   1.000
_cell.length_c   1.000
_cell.angle_alpha   90.00
_cell.angle_beta   90.00
_cell.angle_gamma   90.00
#
_symmetry.space_group_name_H-M   'P 1'
#
loop_
_entity.id
_entity.type
_entity.pdbx_description
1 polymer ?
#
loop_
_entity_poly.entity_id
_entity_poly.type
_entity_poly.pdbx_seq_one_letter_code
_entity_poly.pdbx_strand_id
1 'polypeptide(L)' 'MKLKRDKSLLLSLSNDGVIVIAEVDRKAEEQKKKKTPWLREYYISEDCLQANLEKRTFTNISSQVDYNGRIFALTEDL' A
#
# COMPACT_ATOMS: atom_id res chain seq x y z
N MET A 1 -3.70 16.21 22.77
CA MET A 1 -2.72 15.58 21.86
C MET A 1 -3.47 14.64 20.92
N LYS A 2 -3.64 14.99 19.64
CA LYS A 2 -4.17 14.05 18.63
C LYS A 2 -2.98 13.53 17.83
N LEU A 3 -2.76 12.22 17.94
CA LEU A 3 -1.61 11.49 17.39
C LEU A 3 -1.47 11.69 15.87
N LYS A 4 -0.23 11.92 15.45
CA LYS A 4 0.26 11.94 14.07
C LYS A 4 -0.27 10.73 13.30
N ARG A 5 -1.10 10.95 12.28
CA ARG A 5 -1.31 9.98 11.19
C ARG A 5 -0.70 10.56 9.92
N ASP A 6 0.64 10.63 9.87
CA ASP A 6 1.35 10.96 8.62
C ASP A 6 1.43 9.73 7.68
N LYS A 7 1.02 8.55 8.17
CA LYS A 7 0.96 7.30 7.38
C LYS A 7 -0.39 7.14 6.67
N SER A 8 -0.35 6.68 5.42
CA SER A 8 -1.51 6.45 4.54
C SER A 8 -1.36 5.11 3.83
N LEU A 9 -2.47 4.47 3.48
CA LEU A 9 -2.47 3.23 2.71
C LEU A 9 -2.47 3.56 1.21
N LEU A 10 -1.43 3.13 0.51
CA LEU A 10 -1.22 3.35 -0.91
C LEU A 10 -1.40 2.03 -1.66
N LEU A 11 -2.42 1.96 -2.50
CA LEU A 11 -2.57 0.94 -3.53
C LEU A 11 -1.67 1.31 -4.71
N SER A 12 -0.71 0.46 -5.02
CA SER A 12 0.25 0.64 -6.11
C SER A 12 0.57 -0.70 -6.78
N LEU A 13 1.32 -0.63 -7.87
CA LEU A 13 1.85 -1.79 -8.58
C LEU A 13 3.33 -1.93 -8.23
N SER A 14 3.77 -3.11 -7.81
CA SER A 14 5.19 -3.40 -7.60
C SER A 14 5.94 -3.41 -8.95
N ASN A 15 7.27 -3.35 -8.88
CA ASN A 15 8.10 -3.45 -10.09
C ASN A 15 7.95 -4.80 -10.80
N ASP A 16 7.57 -5.85 -10.06
CA ASP A 16 7.36 -7.21 -10.58
C ASP A 16 5.93 -7.42 -11.11
N GLY A 17 5.10 -6.37 -11.12
CA GLY A 17 3.72 -6.42 -11.63
C GLY A 17 2.68 -6.91 -10.63
N VAL A 18 3.04 -7.02 -9.34
CA VAL A 18 2.14 -7.46 -8.27
C VAL A 18 1.38 -6.26 -7.70
N ILE A 19 0.07 -6.40 -7.54
CA ILE A 19 -0.74 -5.33 -6.91
C ILE A 19 -0.52 -5.35 -5.39
N VAL A 20 -0.13 -4.21 -4.84
CA VAL A 20 0.20 -4.09 -3.42
C VAL A 20 -0.50 -2.90 -2.76
N ILE A 21 -0.84 -3.07 -1.48
CA ILE A 21 -1.24 -2.00 -0.58
C ILE A 21 -0.10 -1.82 0.45
N ALA A 22 0.51 -0.66 0.48
CA ALA A 22 1.60 -0.33 1.39
C ALA A 22 1.24 0.83 2.33
N GLU A 23 1.64 0.74 3.59
CA GLU A 23 1.53 1.83 4.54
C GLU A 23 2.73 2.79 4.39
N VAL A 24 2.51 3.92 3.74
CA VAL A 24 3.55 4.90 3.37
C VAL A 24 3.41 6.21 4.14
N ASP A 25 4.50 6.95 4.31
CA ASP A 25 4.42 8.37 4.66
C ASP A 25 3.98 9.16 3.43
N ARG A 26 2.78 9.75 3.49
CA ARG A 26 2.18 10.42 2.34
C ARG A 26 3.02 11.60 1.84
N LYS A 27 3.57 12.40 2.75
CA LYS A 27 4.34 13.60 2.39
C LYS A 27 5.66 13.21 1.73
N ALA A 28 6.32 12.17 2.26
CA ALA A 28 7.56 11.67 1.68
C ALA A 28 7.32 11.08 0.28
N GLU A 29 6.24 10.33 0.07
CA GLU A 29 5.94 9.76 -1.24
C GLU A 29 5.52 10.81 -2.27
N GLU A 30 4.72 11.80 -1.89
CA GLU A 30 4.35 12.90 -2.79
C GLU A 30 5.58 13.69 -3.30
N GLN A 31 6.65 13.79 -2.49
CA GLN A 31 7.91 14.44 -2.88
C GLN A 31 8.80 13.58 -3.81
N LYS A 32 8.74 12.25 -3.68
CA LYS A 32 9.54 11.32 -4.51
C LYS A 32 8.98 11.10 -5.92
N LYS A 33 7.71 11.47 -6.17
CA LYS A 33 7.04 11.20 -7.44
C LYS A 33 7.70 11.92 -8.63
N LYS A 34 8.44 11.17 -9.44
CA LYS A 34 8.57 11.47 -10.88
C LYS A 34 7.28 11.03 -11.55
N LYS A 35 6.39 11.97 -11.87
CA LYS A 35 5.09 11.71 -12.56
C LYS A 35 5.33 10.99 -13.89
N THR A 36 5.31 9.66 -13.88
CA THR A 36 5.24 8.87 -15.10
C THR A 36 3.76 8.73 -15.46
N PRO A 37 3.33 8.95 -16.73
CA PRO A 37 1.92 8.96 -17.10
C PRO A 37 1.16 7.65 -16.81
N TRP A 38 1.89 6.55 -16.63
CA TRP A 38 1.37 5.19 -16.53
C TRP A 38 1.27 4.66 -15.11
N LEU A 39 1.79 5.38 -14.11
CA LEU A 39 1.74 4.94 -12.71
C LEU A 39 0.42 5.38 -12.08
N ARG A 40 -0.51 4.44 -11.91
CA ARG A 40 -1.79 4.68 -11.21
C ARG A 40 -1.69 4.21 -9.78
N GLU A 41 -1.52 5.15 -8.87
CA GLU A 41 -1.51 4.88 -7.45
C GLU A 41 -2.69 5.56 -6.77
N TYR A 42 -3.32 4.86 -5.83
CA TYR A 42 -4.51 5.34 -5.15
C TYR A 42 -4.34 5.23 -3.65
N TYR A 43 -4.67 6.30 -2.92
CA TYR A 43 -4.78 6.22 -1.48
C TYR A 43 -6.14 5.64 -1.11
N ILE A 44 -6.15 4.65 -0.22
CA ILE A 44 -7.37 3.98 0.25
C ILE A 44 -7.57 4.19 1.75
N SER A 45 -8.81 4.05 2.21
CA SER A 45 -9.14 4.06 3.64
C SER A 45 -8.78 2.72 4.30
N GLU A 46 -8.64 2.73 5.63
CA GLU A 46 -8.47 1.51 6.43
C GLU A 46 -9.66 0.55 6.23
N ASP A 47 -10.89 1.06 6.15
CA ASP A 47 -12.09 0.25 5.91
C ASP A 47 -12.05 -0.50 4.57
N CYS A 48 -11.46 0.12 3.53
CA CYS A 48 -11.29 -0.53 2.24
C CYS A 48 -10.29 -1.70 2.33
N LEU A 49 -9.17 -1.50 3.04
CA LEU A 49 -8.23 -2.58 3.31
C LEU A 49 -8.89 -3.70 4.12
N GLN A 50 -9.61 -3.36 5.19
CA GLN A 50 -10.33 -4.31 6.04
C GLN A 50 -11.26 -5.21 5.22
N ALA A 51 -12.09 -4.62 4.35
CA ALA A 51 -13.01 -5.37 3.49
C ALA A 51 -12.28 -6.32 2.51
N ASN A 52 -11.12 -5.93 2.02
CA ASN A 52 -10.30 -6.77 1.14
C ASN A 52 -9.63 -7.94 1.89
N LEU A 53 -9.19 -7.71 3.13
CA LEU A 53 -8.63 -8.76 3.99
C LEU A 53 -9.70 -9.78 4.40
N GLU A 54 -10.91 -9.32 4.74
CA GLU A 54 -12.04 -10.21 5.07
C GLU A 54 -12.44 -11.10 3.89
N LYS A 55 -12.40 -10.55 2.66
CA LYS A 55 -12.64 -11.29 1.42
C LYS A 55 -11.44 -12.14 0.96
N ARG A 56 -10.31 -12.07 1.67
CA ARG A 56 -9.04 -12.75 1.32
C ARG A 56 -8.49 -12.37 -0.06
N THR A 57 -8.87 -11.20 -0.57
CA THR A 57 -8.36 -10.66 -1.84
C THR A 57 -6.91 -10.20 -1.69
N PHE A 58 -6.55 -9.70 -0.51
CA PHE A 58 -5.19 -9.32 -0.17
C PHE A 58 -4.68 -10.12 1.02
N THR A 59 -3.38 -10.42 1.02
CA THR A 59 -2.67 -11.15 2.06
C THR A 59 -1.58 -10.26 2.65
N ASN A 60 -1.43 -10.29 3.98
CA ASN A 60 -0.37 -9.58 4.67
C ASN A 60 0.97 -10.30 4.44
N ILE A 61 1.90 -9.61 3.78
CA ILE A 61 3.25 -10.10 3.49
C ILE A 61 4.33 -9.28 4.19
N SER A 62 3.97 -8.49 5.19
CA SER A 62 4.90 -7.60 5.89
C SER A 62 6.10 -8.33 6.51
N SER A 63 5.99 -9.63 6.80
CA SER A 63 7.10 -10.46 7.30
C SER A 63 8.04 -11.00 6.21
N GLN A 64 7.64 -10.90 4.95
CA GLN A 64 8.38 -11.44 3.80
C GLN A 64 9.16 -10.36 3.05
N VAL A 65 8.94 -9.09 3.38
CA VAL A 65 9.52 -7.93 2.69
C VAL A 65 10.24 -7.04 3.70
N ASP A 66 11.45 -6.60 3.37
CA ASP A 66 12.20 -5.63 4.18
C ASP A 66 11.63 -4.22 3.98
N TYR A 67 10.51 -3.93 4.66
CA TYR A 67 9.81 -2.66 4.58
C TYR A 67 9.39 -2.15 5.95
N ASN A 68 9.63 -0.86 6.20
CA ASN A 68 9.27 -0.22 7.46
C ASN A 68 7.79 0.23 7.48
N GLY A 69 6.89 -0.74 7.42
CA GLY A 69 5.45 -0.54 7.42
C GLY A 69 4.69 -1.84 7.14
N ARG A 70 3.37 -1.75 6.99
CA ARG A 70 2.55 -2.89 6.56
C ARG A 70 2.49 -2.95 5.04
N ILE A 71 2.72 -4.14 4.49
CA ILE A 71 2.52 -4.44 3.07
C ILE A 71 1.55 -5.60 2.94
N PHE A 72 0.59 -5.42 2.04
CA PHE A 72 -0.36 -6.43 1.63
C PHE A 72 -0.24 -6.62 0.12
N ALA A 73 -0.20 -7.85 -0.36
CA ALA A 73 -0.19 -8.17 -1.78
C ALA A 73 -1.49 -8.86 -2.18
N LEU A 74 -1.85 -8.78 -3.45
CA LEU A 74 -2.95 -9.55 -4.01
C LEU A 74 -2.68 -11.04 -3.80
N THR A 75 -3.64 -11.75 -3.21
CA THR A 75 -3.45 -13.17 -2.85
C THR A 75 -3.20 -14.07 -4.06
N GLU A 76 -3.74 -13.71 -5.23
CA GLU A 76 -3.58 -14.48 -6.47
C GLU A 76 -2.17 -14.36 -7.09
N ASP A 77 -1.42 -13.34 -6.70
CA ASP A 77 -0.07 -13.04 -7.22
C ASP A 77 1.06 -13.56 -6.29
N LEU A 78 0.71 -14.27 -5.20
CA LEU A 78 1.66 -14.87 -4.24
C LEU A 78 1.91 -16.35 -4.53
#